data_AF-A0A9D8E498-F1
#
_entry.id   AF-A0A9D8E498-F1
#
_cell.length_a   1.000
_cell.length_b   1.000
_cell.length_c   1.000
_cell.angle_alpha   90.00
_cell.angle_beta   90.00
_cell.angle_gamma   90.00
#
_symmetry.space_group_name_H-M   'P 1'
#
loop_
_entity.id
_entity.type
_entity.pdbx_description
1 polymer ?
#
loop_
_entity_poly.entity_id
_entity_poly.type
_entity_poly.pdbx_seq_one_letter_code
_entity_poly.pdbx_strand_id
1 'polypeptide(L)'
;MNSARSAATRRFVWGLVAVTVVALVVRIVYILTARQDFFADFEIGGDPFRLGDAYLYQRGAVLLAEGEGFINPYQFDLFGIRQEDASHVPLFMLWLWLPVAVG
;
A
#
# COMPACT_ATOMS: atom_id res chain seq x y z
N MET A 1 34.30 -18.02 24.46
CA MET A 1 32.94 -17.50 24.78
C MET A 1 32.17 -16.88 23.59
N ASN A 2 32.72 -16.84 22.36
CA ASN A 2 32.08 -16.16 21.22
C ASN A 2 31.27 -17.09 20.29
N SER A 3 31.57 -18.38 20.24
CA SER A 3 30.94 -19.34 19.32
C SER A 3 29.47 -19.63 19.65
N ALA A 4 29.12 -19.81 20.93
CA ALA A 4 27.74 -20.06 21.35
C ALA A 4 26.79 -18.88 21.07
N ARG A 5 27.27 -17.64 21.23
CA ARG A 5 26.49 -16.43 20.95
C ARG A 5 26.19 -16.28 19.46
N SER A 6 27.15 -16.58 18.59
CA SER A 6 26.96 -16.59 17.13
C SER A 6 25.95 -17.64 16.67
N ALA A 7 25.94 -18.83 17.28
CA ALA A 7 25.00 -19.89 16.95
C ALA A 7 23.56 -19.55 17.37
N ALA A 8 23.39 -18.94 18.54
CA ALA A 8 22.09 -18.45 19.00
C ALA A 8 21.55 -17.33 18.09
N THR A 9 22.38 -16.35 17.73
CA THR A 9 22.01 -15.28 16.79
C THR A 9 21.63 -15.86 15.42
N ARG A 10 22.41 -16.81 14.89
CA ARG A 10 22.10 -17.44 13.60
C ARG A 10 20.76 -18.18 13.64
N ARG A 11 20.48 -18.95 14.70
CA ARG A 11 19.18 -19.63 14.87
C ARG A 11 18.03 -18.63 14.96
N PHE A 12 18.20 -17.54 15.69
CA PHE A 12 17.21 -16.47 15.78
C PHE A 12 16.94 -15.82 14.42
N VAL A 13 17.99 -15.45 13.68
CA VAL A 13 17.86 -14.85 12.34
C VAL A 13 17.10 -15.78 11.40
N TRP A 14 17.47 -17.06 11.34
CA TRP A 14 16.77 -18.03 10.49
C TRP A 14 15.33 -18.27 10.92
N GLY A 15 15.05 -18.28 12.23
CA GLY A 15 13.69 -18.34 12.75
C GLY A 15 12.86 -17.13 12.32
N LEU A 16 13.41 -15.92 12.44
CA LEU A 16 12.75 -14.68 12.02
C LEU A 16 12.48 -14.68 10.51
N VAL A 17 13.48 -15.03 9.70
CA VAL A 17 13.34 -15.16 8.24
C VAL A 17 12.24 -16.16 7.88
N ALA A 18 12.21 -17.33 8.53
CA ALA A 18 11.19 -18.34 8.26
C ALA A 18 9.78 -17.81 8.57
N VAL A 19 9.58 -17.15 9.72
CA VAL A 19 8.28 -16.57 10.09
C VAL A 19 7.88 -15.45 9.12
N THR A 20 8.81 -14.58 8.73
CA THR A 20 8.54 -13.51 7.77
C THR A 20 8.16 -14.06 6.40
N VAL A 21 8.86 -15.09 5.90
CA VAL A 21 8.54 -15.74 4.62
C VAL A 21 7.16 -16.40 4.68
N VAL A 22 6.86 -17.13 5.75
CA VAL A 22 5.53 -17.76 5.91
C VAL A 22 4.43 -16.70 5.95
N ALA A 23 4.61 -15.62 6.71
CA ALA A 23 3.65 -14.52 6.78
C ALA A 23 3.43 -13.85 5.41
N LEU A 24 4.52 -13.65 4.64
CA LEU A 24 4.45 -13.11 3.29
C LEU A 24 3.68 -14.03 2.35
N VAL A 25 3.96 -15.34 2.36
CA VAL A 25 3.26 -16.34 1.55
C VAL A 25 1.77 -16.35 1.89
N VAL A 26 1.42 -16.37 3.18
CA VAL A 26 0.02 -16.31 3.62
C VAL A 26 -0.66 -15.04 3.11
N ARG A 27 0.01 -13.88 3.18
CA ARG A 27 -0.54 -12.60 2.70
C ARG A 27 -0.76 -12.61 1.19
N ILE A 28 0.20 -13.12 0.41
CA ILE A 28 0.09 -13.24 -1.05
C ILE A 28 -1.06 -14.17 -1.42
N VAL A 29 -1.12 -15.37 -0.83
CA VAL A 29 -2.20 -16.33 -1.10
C VAL A 29 -3.56 -15.72 -0.77
N TYR A 30 -3.70 -15.08 0.40
CA TYR A 30 -4.93 -14.40 0.79
C TYR A 30 -5.38 -13.35 -0.24
N ILE A 31 -4.44 -12.51 -0.71
CA ILE A 31 -4.75 -11.49 -1.71
C ILE A 31 -5.21 -12.15 -3.02
N LEU A 32 -4.47 -13.16 -3.49
CA LEU A 32 -4.72 -13.80 -4.77
C LEU A 32 -5.96 -14.70 -4.79
N THR A 33 -6.43 -15.21 -3.64
CA THR A 33 -7.59 -16.11 -3.60
C THR A 33 -8.86 -15.48 -3.02
N ALA A 34 -8.73 -14.49 -2.13
CA ALA A 34 -9.86 -13.96 -1.38
C ALA A 34 -10.07 -12.44 -1.55
N ARG A 35 -9.18 -11.75 -2.27
CA ARG A 35 -9.26 -10.29 -2.51
C ARG A 35 -9.08 -9.91 -3.97
N GLN A 36 -9.45 -10.80 -4.90
CA GLN A 36 -9.38 -10.50 -6.33
C GLN A 36 -10.38 -9.42 -6.75
N ASP A 37 -11.53 -9.38 -6.09
CA ASP A 37 -12.55 -8.33 -6.23
C ASP A 37 -11.99 -6.93 -5.98
N PHE A 38 -11.06 -6.82 -5.03
CA PHE A 38 -10.40 -5.57 -4.70
C PHE A 38 -9.57 -4.99 -5.86
N PHE A 39 -8.99 -5.82 -6.73
CA PHE A 39 -8.29 -5.34 -7.91
C PHE A 39 -9.26 -4.85 -8.98
N ALA A 40 -10.38 -5.57 -9.17
CA ALA A 40 -11.42 -5.15 -10.10
C ALA A 40 -12.05 -3.80 -9.70
N ASP A 41 -12.18 -3.53 -8.40
CA ASP A 41 -12.68 -2.25 -7.89
C ASP A 41 -11.74 -1.07 -8.21
N PHE A 42 -10.45 -1.31 -8.51
CA PHE A 42 -9.50 -0.29 -8.99
C PHE A 42 -9.51 -0.08 -10.52
N GLU A 43 -10.16 -0.96 -11.29
CA GLU A 43 -10.23 -0.87 -12.75
C GLU A 43 -11.29 0.15 -13.22
N ILE A 44 -11.23 0.54 -14.50
CA ILE A 44 -12.20 1.45 -15.11
C ILE A 44 -13.59 0.82 -15.04
N GLY A 45 -14.49 1.42 -14.25
CA GLY A 45 -15.85 0.93 -14.02
C GLY A 45 -16.05 0.19 -12.70
N GLY A 46 -14.99 0.03 -11.87
CA GLY A 46 -15.09 -0.40 -10.49
C GLY A 46 -15.80 0.62 -9.59
N ASP A 47 -16.16 0.21 -8.37
CA ASP A 47 -16.78 1.10 -7.36
C ASP A 47 -15.72 1.61 -6.38
N PRO A 48 -15.28 2.89 -6.49
CA PRO A 48 -14.25 3.46 -5.62
C PRO A 48 -14.62 3.39 -4.14
N PHE A 49 -15.91 3.42 -3.79
CA PHE A 49 -16.36 3.41 -2.39
C PHE A 49 -16.08 2.07 -1.69
N ARG A 50 -15.92 0.96 -2.44
CA ARG A 50 -15.56 -0.35 -1.87
C ARG A 50 -14.09 -0.43 -1.42
N LEU A 51 -13.25 0.44 -1.98
CA LEU A 51 -11.83 0.50 -1.68
C LEU A 51 -11.53 1.29 -0.41
N GLY A 52 -12.41 2.22 -0.02
CA GLY A 52 -12.27 3.05 1.18
C GLY A 52 -10.94 3.81 1.19
N ASP A 53 -10.19 3.71 2.28
CA ASP A 53 -8.92 4.41 2.46
C ASP A 53 -7.83 3.97 1.49
N ALA A 54 -7.91 2.76 0.94
CA ALA A 54 -6.93 2.30 -0.04
C ALA A 54 -6.99 3.13 -1.32
N TYR A 55 -8.18 3.54 -1.74
CA TYR A 55 -8.35 4.47 -2.85
C TYR A 55 -7.72 5.82 -2.54
N LEU A 56 -7.97 6.35 -1.34
CA LEU A 56 -7.44 7.65 -0.89
C LEU A 56 -5.90 7.69 -0.97
N TYR A 57 -5.24 6.63 -0.49
CA TYR A 57 -3.78 6.55 -0.54
C TYR A 57 -3.24 6.31 -1.95
N GLN A 58 -3.76 5.32 -2.68
CA GLN A 58 -3.21 4.95 -3.98
C GLN A 58 -3.53 6.00 -5.05
N ARG A 59 -4.78 6.47 -5.14
CA ARG A 59 -5.16 7.50 -6.10
C ARG A 59 -4.57 8.86 -5.73
N GLY A 60 -4.49 9.19 -4.44
CA GLY A 60 -3.80 10.40 -3.98
C GLY A 60 -2.32 10.42 -4.37
N ALA A 61 -1.62 9.27 -4.32
CA ALA A 61 -0.26 9.17 -4.82
C ALA A 61 -0.15 9.40 -6.33
N VAL A 62 -1.13 8.93 -7.12
CA VAL A 62 -1.21 9.20 -8.55
C VAL A 62 -1.48 10.67 -8.83
N LEU A 63 -2.43 11.30 -8.14
CA LEU A 63 -2.71 12.73 -8.25
C LEU A 63 -1.49 13.58 -7.89
N LEU A 64 -0.74 13.17 -6.86
CA LEU A 64 0.52 13.82 -6.51
C LEU A 64 1.57 13.71 -7.64
N ALA A 65 1.65 12.56 -8.31
CA ALA A 65 2.52 12.36 -9.47
C ALA A 65 2.06 13.18 -10.70
N GLU A 66 0.76 13.38 -10.86
CA GLU A 66 0.15 14.25 -11.88
C GLU A 66 0.34 15.75 -11.58
N GLY A 67 0.87 16.10 -10.40
CA GLY A 67 1.13 17.48 -9.98
C GLY A 67 -0.07 18.17 -9.32
N GLU A 68 -1.10 17.41 -8.96
CA GLU A 68 -2.33 17.91 -8.35
C GLU A 68 -2.19 18.23 -6.85
N GLY A 69 -1.13 17.72 -6.21
CA GLY A 69 -0.86 17.96 -4.78
C GLY A 69 -1.59 16.99 -3.85
N PHE A 70 -1.84 17.42 -2.61
CA PHE A 70 -2.50 16.61 -1.57
C PHE A 70 -4.01 16.90 -1.53
N ILE A 71 -4.68 16.66 -2.65
CA ILE A 71 -6.12 16.86 -2.78
C ILE A 71 -6.90 15.57 -2.45
N ASN A 72 -8.15 15.72 -2.04
CA ASN A 72 -9.05 14.60 -1.80
C ASN A 72 -9.42 13.88 -3.12
N PRO A 73 -9.03 12.60 -3.31
CA PRO A 73 -9.29 11.88 -4.55
C PRO A 73 -10.78 11.69 -4.88
N TYR A 74 -11.64 11.46 -3.87
CA TYR A 74 -13.07 11.31 -4.12
C TYR A 74 -13.70 12.62 -4.60
N GLN A 75 -13.35 13.75 -3.99
CA GLN A 75 -13.86 15.06 -4.40
C GLN A 75 -13.42 15.42 -5.82
N PHE A 76 -12.17 15.08 -6.14
CA PHE A 76 -11.59 15.34 -7.45
C PHE A 76 -12.22 14.45 -8.53
N ASP A 77 -12.19 13.13 -8.37
CA ASP A 77 -12.61 12.20 -9.42
C ASP A 77 -14.15 12.14 -9.57
N LEU A 78 -14.94 12.33 -8.51
CA LEU A 78 -16.41 12.25 -8.58
C LEU A 78 -17.08 13.59 -8.89
N PHE A 79 -16.53 14.70 -8.41
CA PHE A 79 -17.18 16.01 -8.49
C PHE A 79 -16.33 17.06 -9.21
N GLY A 80 -15.09 16.74 -9.61
CA GLY A 80 -14.17 17.71 -10.20
C GLY A 80 -13.69 18.79 -9.24
N ILE A 81 -13.86 18.57 -7.92
CA ILE A 81 -13.55 19.56 -6.89
C ILE A 81 -12.12 19.35 -6.41
N ARG A 82 -11.29 20.38 -6.59
CA ARG A 82 -9.95 20.45 -6.01
C ARG A 82 -10.07 20.93 -4.56
N GLN A 83 -10.04 19.98 -3.63
CA GLN A 83 -10.05 20.26 -2.20
C GLN A 83 -8.79 19.69 -1.56
N GLU A 84 -7.95 20.57 -1.00
CA GLU A 84 -6.81 20.15 -0.18
C GLU A 84 -7.31 19.32 1.01
N ASP A 85 -6.65 18.20 1.26
CA ASP A 85 -7.06 17.24 2.28
C ASP A 85 -5.86 16.68 3.05
N ALA A 86 -5.96 16.80 4.37
CA ALA A 86 -4.98 16.30 5.32
C ALA A 86 -5.58 15.27 6.28
N SER A 87 -6.77 14.73 5.97
CA SER A 87 -7.41 13.67 6.75
C SER A 87 -6.62 12.34 6.72
N HIS A 88 -5.72 12.19 5.75
CA HIS A 88 -4.84 11.02 5.57
C HIS A 88 -3.39 11.45 5.72
N VAL A 89 -2.60 10.66 6.46
CA VAL A 89 -1.21 11.03 6.78
C VAL A 89 -0.36 10.98 5.50
N PRO A 90 0.34 12.06 5.11
CA PRO A 90 0.97 12.19 3.79
C PRO A 90 2.16 11.24 3.60
N LEU A 91 2.78 10.76 4.68
CA LEU A 91 3.98 9.92 4.57
C LEU A 91 3.74 8.63 3.78
N PHE A 92 2.60 7.96 4.01
CA PHE A 92 2.29 6.73 3.28
C PHE A 92 1.95 7.01 1.80
N MET A 93 1.27 8.13 1.53
CA MET A 93 1.01 8.58 0.17
C MET A 93 2.30 8.93 -0.58
N LEU A 94 3.25 9.61 0.06
CA LEU A 94 4.58 9.89 -0.49
C LEU A 94 5.38 8.61 -0.77
N TRP A 95 5.26 7.61 0.12
CA TRP A 95 5.88 6.32 -0.10
C TRP A 95 5.31 5.61 -1.34
N LEU A 96 3.99 5.66 -1.54
CA LEU A 96 3.33 5.11 -2.73
C LEU A 96 3.56 5.95 -3.99
N TRP A 97 3.80 7.25 -3.85
CA TRP A 97 4.15 8.13 -4.97
C TRP A 97 5.47 7.74 -5.62
N LEU A 98 6.44 7.25 -4.84
CA LEU A 98 7.76 6.83 -5.37
C LEU A 98 7.64 5.81 -6.53
N PRO A 99 7.00 4.64 -6.39
CA PRO A 99 6.85 3.70 -7.50
C PRO A 99 6.00 4.29 -8.64
N VAL A 100 4.96 5.07 -8.33
CA VAL A 100 4.12 5.70 -9.36
C VAL A 100 4.91 6.70 -10.21
N ALA A 101 5.82 7.46 -9.61
CA ALA A 101 6.61 8.48 -10.28
C ALA A 101 7.74 7.92 -11.15
N VAL A 102 8.25 6.72 -10.85
CA VAL A 102 9.39 6.11 -11.57
C VAL A 102 8.98 5.11 -12.66
N GLY A 103 7.74 4.59 -12.62
CA GLY A 103 7.24 3.59 -13.56
C GLY A 103 7.52 2.17 -13.12
#